data_AF-A0A367LYB1-F1
#
_entry.id   AF-A0A367LYB1-F1
#
_cell.length_a   1.000
_cell.length_b   1.000
_cell.length_c   1.000
_cell.angle_alpha   90.00
_cell.angle_beta   90.00
_cell.angle_gamma   90.00
#
_symmetry.space_group_name_H-M   'P 1'
#
loop_
_entity.id
_entity.type
_entity.pdbx_description
1 polymer ?
#
loop_
_entity_poly.entity_id
_entity_poly.type
_entity_poly.pdbx_seq_one_letter_code
_entity_poly.pdbx_strand_id
1 'polypeptide(L)'
;LGIGLADQQYALAALEREGYVLRGRFSPGATEEEWCERHLLARIHRYTVKRLRREIEPVERADFMRFLFDWQRLAPGTRGRGAESLATVVEQLEGFQAAAAAWESELLAARVADYASHWLDQLCRSGRIVWARLAGRSKAAGGPLR
;
A
#
# COMPACT_ATOMS: atom_id res chain seq x y z
N LEU A 1 -18.14 44.99 3.23
CA LEU A 1 -19.57 44.75 3.01
C LEU A 1 -20.49 45.70 3.80
N GLY A 2 -20.05 46.40 4.86
CA GLY A 2 -20.85 47.50 5.45
C GLY A 2 -22.15 47.09 6.15
N ILE A 3 -22.43 45.79 6.26
CA ILE A 3 -23.58 45.19 6.95
C ILE A 3 -23.16 44.69 8.34
N GLY A 4 -24.05 44.78 9.33
CA GLY A 4 -23.79 44.32 10.69
C GLY A 4 -23.60 42.81 10.78
N LEU A 5 -22.88 42.33 11.79
CA LEU A 5 -22.60 40.89 11.98
C LEU A 5 -23.88 40.05 12.15
N ALA A 6 -24.90 40.60 12.82
CA ALA A 6 -26.20 39.94 12.96
C ALA A 6 -26.90 39.76 11.60
N ASP A 7 -26.85 40.79 10.74
CA ASP A 7 -27.43 40.74 9.39
C ASP A 7 -26.69 39.73 8.50
N GLN A 8 -25.36 39.65 8.64
CA GLN A 8 -24.53 38.66 7.93
C GLN A 8 -24.88 37.22 8.34
N GLN A 9 -25.03 36.97 9.64
CA GLN A 9 -25.41 35.65 10.15
C GLN A 9 -26.81 35.24 9.70
N TYR A 10 -27.76 36.19 9.72
CA TYR A 10 -29.12 35.94 9.25
C TYR A 10 -29.15 35.62 7.76
N ALA A 11 -28.43 36.38 6.94
CA ALA A 11 -28.33 36.14 5.50
C ALA A 11 -27.68 34.78 5.18
N LEU A 12 -26.61 34.41 5.89
CA LEU A 12 -25.95 33.11 5.71
C LEU A 12 -26.85 31.94 6.14
N ALA A 13 -27.59 32.08 7.24
CA ALA A 13 -28.57 31.08 7.66
C ALA A 13 -29.72 30.93 6.66
N ALA A 14 -30.17 32.00 6.02
CA ALA A 14 -31.16 31.94 4.94
C ALA A 14 -30.61 31.18 3.72
N LEU A 15 -29.39 31.51 3.28
CA LEU A 15 -28.71 30.82 2.18
C LEU A 15 -28.42 29.34 2.49
N GLU A 16 -28.21 28.99 3.76
CA GLU A 16 -28.07 27.59 4.22
C GLU A 16 -29.39 26.83 4.06
N ARG A 17 -30.51 27.45 4.48
CA ARG A 17 -31.86 26.88 4.34
C ARG A 17 -32.24 26.67 2.88
N GLU A 18 -31.81 27.57 2.01
CA GLU A 18 -31.97 27.44 0.55
C GLU A 18 -30.99 26.41 -0.06
N GLY A 19 -30.00 25.97 0.72
CA GLY A 19 -29.01 24.98 0.31
C GLY A 19 -27.86 25.56 -0.53
N TYR A 20 -27.74 26.87 -0.67
CA TYR A 20 -26.70 27.51 -1.47
C TYR A 20 -25.32 27.46 -0.78
N VAL A 21 -25.31 27.66 0.55
CA VAL A 21 -24.10 27.53 1.37
C VAL A 21 -24.19 26.35 2.34
N LEU A 22 -23.04 25.91 2.80
CA LEU A 22 -22.84 24.89 3.82
C LEU A 22 -22.03 25.48 4.96
N ARG A 23 -22.35 25.07 6.16
CA ARG A 23 -21.63 25.42 7.37
C ARG A 23 -20.79 24.24 7.86
N GLY A 24 -19.53 24.46 8.21
CA GLY A 24 -18.64 23.39 8.62
C GLY A 24 -17.18 23.80 8.70
N ARG A 25 -16.27 22.83 8.66
CA ARG A 25 -14.82 23.04 8.66
C ARG A 25 -14.25 22.41 7.39
N PHE A 26 -13.92 23.24 6.42
CA PHE A 26 -13.53 22.81 5.08
C PHE A 26 -12.03 22.98 4.83
N SER A 27 -11.36 23.86 5.59
CA SER A 27 -9.92 24.07 5.51
C SER A 27 -9.13 23.15 6.47
N PRO A 28 -7.94 22.65 6.10
CA PRO A 28 -7.07 21.89 7.01
C PRO A 28 -6.72 22.72 8.26
N GLY A 29 -6.98 22.16 9.44
CA GLY A 29 -6.68 22.83 10.71
C GLY A 29 -7.71 23.89 11.14
N ALA A 30 -8.85 24.03 10.45
CA ALA A 30 -9.90 24.95 10.85
C ALA A 30 -10.44 24.65 12.27
N THR A 31 -10.35 25.64 13.15
CA THR A 31 -10.86 25.60 14.52
C THR A 31 -12.23 26.27 14.65
N GLU A 32 -12.52 27.22 13.77
CA GLU A 32 -13.77 27.97 13.70
C GLU A 32 -14.70 27.44 12.62
N GLU A 33 -15.96 27.85 12.68
CA GLU A 33 -16.99 27.44 11.74
C GLU A 33 -16.95 28.31 10.48
N GLU A 34 -16.82 27.66 9.33
CA GLU A 34 -16.70 28.29 8.02
C GLU A 34 -18.00 28.13 7.23
N TRP A 35 -18.26 29.10 6.35
CA TRP A 35 -19.35 29.05 5.38
C TRP A 35 -18.77 28.84 3.99
N CYS A 36 -19.24 27.82 3.28
CA CYS A 36 -18.75 27.48 1.95
C CYS A 36 -19.90 27.30 0.97
N GLU A 37 -19.78 27.88 -0.22
CA GLU A 37 -20.74 27.67 -1.30
C GLU A 37 -20.74 26.19 -1.74
N ARG A 38 -21.93 25.59 -1.80
CA ARG A 38 -22.07 24.15 -2.03
C ARG A 38 -21.51 23.70 -3.38
N HIS A 39 -21.80 24.44 -4.47
CA HIS A 39 -21.40 24.01 -5.80
C HIS A 39 -19.89 24.16 -6.02
N LEU A 40 -19.29 25.22 -5.48
CA LEU A 40 -17.85 25.39 -5.46
C LEU A 40 -17.16 24.25 -4.70
N LEU A 41 -17.62 23.91 -3.48
CA LEU A 41 -17.05 22.81 -2.69
C LEU A 41 -17.17 21.47 -3.43
N ALA A 42 -18.33 21.18 -4.00
CA ALA A 42 -18.54 19.96 -4.80
C ALA A 42 -17.65 19.92 -6.06
N ARG A 43 -17.37 21.06 -6.69
CA ARG A 43 -16.44 21.16 -7.83
C ARG A 43 -15.00 20.89 -7.40
N ILE A 44 -14.55 21.50 -6.31
CA ILE A 44 -13.21 21.26 -5.73
C ILE A 44 -13.06 19.77 -5.39
N HIS A 45 -14.03 19.19 -4.67
CA HIS A 45 -13.99 17.77 -4.32
C HIS A 45 -13.90 16.86 -5.56
N ARG A 46 -14.74 17.09 -6.59
CA ARG A 46 -14.67 16.32 -7.84
C ARG A 46 -13.33 16.44 -8.54
N TYR A 47 -12.72 17.62 -8.57
CA TYR A 47 -11.41 17.81 -9.18
C TYR A 47 -10.30 17.11 -8.39
N THR A 48 -10.34 17.19 -7.07
CA THR A 48 -9.42 16.46 -6.19
C THR A 48 -9.52 14.96 -6.40
N VAL A 49 -10.73 14.40 -6.39
CA VAL A 49 -10.96 12.96 -6.64
C VAL A 49 -10.50 12.56 -8.04
N LYS A 50 -10.80 13.35 -9.07
CA LYS A 50 -10.37 13.07 -10.44
C LYS A 50 -8.84 13.08 -10.58
N ARG A 51 -8.16 14.00 -9.90
CA ARG A 51 -6.69 14.05 -9.88
C ARG A 51 -6.12 12.82 -9.16
N LEU A 52 -6.60 12.52 -7.95
CA LEU A 52 -6.17 11.35 -7.18
C LEU A 52 -6.41 10.04 -7.96
N ARG A 53 -7.54 9.91 -8.66
CA ARG A 53 -7.83 8.73 -9.49
C ARG A 53 -6.85 8.59 -10.66
N ARG A 54 -6.47 9.69 -11.30
CA ARG A 54 -5.46 9.66 -12.37
C ARG A 54 -4.07 9.29 -11.87
N GLU A 55 -3.75 9.62 -10.63
CA GLU A 55 -2.49 9.21 -10.00
C GLU A 55 -2.42 7.69 -9.73
N ILE A 56 -3.58 7.00 -9.72
CA ILE A 56 -3.71 5.54 -9.53
C ILE A 56 -4.32 4.83 -10.74
N GLU A 57 -4.25 5.45 -11.93
CA GLU A 57 -4.84 4.89 -13.15
C GLU A 57 -4.22 3.51 -13.48
N PRO A 58 -5.02 2.51 -13.86
CA PRO A 58 -4.50 1.19 -14.22
C PRO A 58 -3.50 1.27 -15.37
N VAL A 59 -2.36 0.60 -15.22
CA VAL A 59 -1.38 0.45 -16.31
C VAL A 59 -1.79 -0.67 -17.24
N GLU A 60 -1.25 -0.66 -18.47
CA GLU A 60 -1.44 -1.77 -19.40
C GLU A 60 -0.90 -3.08 -18.81
N ARG A 61 -1.52 -4.21 -19.15
CA ARG A 61 -1.12 -5.53 -18.63
C ARG A 61 0.35 -5.83 -18.89
N ALA A 62 0.86 -5.42 -20.06
CA ALA A 62 2.26 -5.58 -20.42
C ALA A 62 3.20 -4.77 -19.50
N ASP A 63 2.77 -3.60 -19.04
CA ASP A 63 3.55 -2.73 -18.17
C ASP A 63 3.57 -3.30 -16.75
N PHE A 64 2.42 -3.76 -16.26
CA PHE A 64 2.34 -4.48 -14.99
C PHE A 64 3.21 -5.74 -14.97
N MET A 65 3.23 -6.52 -16.06
CA MET A 65 4.07 -7.73 -16.14
C MET A 65 5.57 -7.39 -16.15
N ARG A 66 6.01 -6.35 -16.86
CA ARG A 66 7.41 -5.91 -16.80
C ARG A 66 7.79 -5.45 -15.40
N PHE A 67 6.96 -4.60 -14.80
CA PHE A 67 7.12 -4.18 -13.42
C PHE A 67 7.21 -5.38 -12.47
N LEU A 68 6.34 -6.38 -12.63
CA LEU A 68 6.34 -7.56 -11.76
C LEU A 68 7.61 -8.38 -11.93
N PHE A 69 8.11 -8.57 -13.16
CA PHE A 69 9.38 -9.26 -13.40
C PHE A 69 10.59 -8.50 -12.87
N ASP A 70 10.58 -7.17 -12.95
CA ASP A 70 11.63 -6.33 -12.39
C ASP A 70 11.59 -6.37 -10.86
N TRP A 71 10.40 -6.16 -10.29
CA TRP A 71 10.13 -6.21 -8.84
C TRP A 71 10.56 -7.56 -8.26
N GLN A 72 10.16 -8.67 -8.89
CA GLN A 72 10.48 -10.03 -8.45
C GLN A 72 11.90 -10.48 -8.83
N ARG A 73 12.73 -9.59 -9.40
CA ARG A 73 14.12 -9.85 -9.82
C ARG A 73 14.27 -10.97 -10.85
N LEU A 74 13.24 -11.22 -11.66
CA LEU A 74 13.24 -12.24 -12.70
C LEU A 74 13.86 -11.74 -14.01
N ALA A 75 13.79 -10.44 -14.27
CA ALA A 75 14.43 -9.82 -15.43
C ALA A 75 15.97 -9.88 -15.30
N PRO A 76 16.73 -10.16 -16.37
CA PRO A 76 18.19 -10.28 -16.30
C PRO A 76 18.91 -9.06 -15.69
N GLY A 77 18.39 -7.85 -15.90
CA GLY A 77 18.97 -6.61 -15.37
C GLY A 77 18.69 -6.33 -13.89
N THR A 78 17.80 -7.08 -13.24
CA THR A 78 17.40 -6.86 -11.84
C THR A 78 17.93 -7.93 -10.87
N ARG A 79 18.58 -8.98 -11.40
CA ARG A 79 19.26 -10.02 -10.64
C ARG A 79 20.56 -9.48 -10.06
N GLY A 80 20.65 -9.42 -8.73
CA GLY A 80 21.91 -9.19 -8.06
C GLY A 80 22.74 -10.48 -7.96
N ARG A 81 23.97 -10.36 -7.46
CA ARG A 81 24.89 -11.50 -7.25
C ARG A 81 25.34 -11.54 -5.79
N GLY A 82 25.61 -12.75 -5.29
CA GLY A 82 26.20 -12.95 -3.97
C GLY A 82 25.19 -13.05 -2.82
N ALA A 83 25.70 -13.30 -1.63
CA ALA A 83 24.90 -13.59 -0.44
C ALA A 83 23.97 -12.44 0.00
N GLU A 84 24.39 -11.18 -0.14
CA GLU A 84 23.51 -10.05 0.22
C GLU A 84 22.33 -9.92 -0.75
N SER A 85 22.54 -10.13 -2.05
CA SER A 85 21.43 -10.17 -3.02
C SER A 85 20.48 -11.32 -2.72
N LEU A 86 21.01 -12.48 -2.30
CA LEU A 86 20.19 -13.62 -1.90
C LEU A 86 19.35 -13.28 -0.66
N ALA A 87 19.92 -12.60 0.34
CA ALA A 87 19.19 -12.18 1.53
C ALA A 87 17.98 -11.29 1.18
N THR A 88 18.16 -10.30 0.30
CA THR A 88 17.05 -9.46 -0.17
C THR A 88 15.98 -10.24 -0.94
N VAL A 89 16.38 -11.24 -1.74
CA VAL A 89 15.42 -12.10 -2.46
C VAL A 89 14.61 -12.96 -1.49
N VAL A 90 15.25 -13.54 -0.47
CA VAL A 90 14.56 -14.35 0.54
C VAL A 90 13.62 -13.51 1.39
N GLU A 91 14.04 -12.31 1.79
CA GLU A 91 13.19 -11.34 2.49
C GLU A 91 11.94 -10.98 1.68
N GLN A 92 12.08 -10.74 0.38
CA GLN A 92 10.94 -10.47 -0.50
C GLN A 92 9.99 -11.67 -0.67
N LEU A 93 10.50 -12.89 -0.52
CA LEU A 93 9.72 -14.13 -0.59
C LEU A 93 9.27 -14.63 0.80
N GLU A 94 9.46 -13.84 1.85
CA GLU A 94 9.05 -14.23 3.20
C GLU A 94 7.54 -14.54 3.24
N GLY A 95 7.19 -15.68 3.83
CA GLY A 95 5.80 -16.17 3.89
C GLY A 95 5.31 -16.88 2.64
N PHE A 96 6.07 -16.87 1.53
CA PHE A 96 5.73 -17.68 0.34
C PHE A 96 6.03 -19.16 0.59
N GLN A 97 5.13 -20.03 0.13
CA GLN A 97 5.28 -21.48 0.24
C GLN A 97 5.55 -22.09 -1.15
N ALA A 98 6.57 -22.93 -1.22
CA ALA A 98 6.90 -23.70 -2.40
C ALA A 98 7.44 -25.08 -2.01
N ALA A 99 7.52 -25.99 -2.99
CA ALA A 99 8.18 -27.27 -2.80
C ALA A 99 9.65 -27.04 -2.40
N ALA A 100 10.14 -27.81 -1.43
CA ALA A 100 11.51 -27.68 -0.92
C ALA A 100 12.55 -27.74 -2.07
N ALA A 101 12.37 -28.65 -3.01
CA ALA A 101 13.26 -28.82 -4.16
C ALA A 101 13.27 -27.63 -5.13
N ALA A 102 12.18 -26.87 -5.21
CA ALA A 102 12.05 -25.74 -6.13
C ALA A 102 12.72 -24.45 -5.62
N TRP A 103 13.02 -24.37 -4.32
CA TRP A 103 13.62 -23.16 -3.75
C TRP A 103 14.96 -22.82 -4.37
N GLU A 104 15.94 -23.71 -4.29
CA GLU A 104 17.26 -23.43 -4.85
C GLU A 104 17.29 -23.55 -6.38
N SER A 105 16.63 -24.57 -6.92
CA SER A 105 16.72 -24.92 -8.35
C SER A 105 15.93 -23.99 -9.27
N GLU A 106 14.80 -23.44 -8.80
CA GLU A 106 13.91 -22.63 -9.63
C GLU A 106 13.78 -21.20 -9.08
N LEU A 107 13.45 -21.03 -7.80
CA LEU A 107 13.09 -19.72 -7.25
C LEU A 107 14.30 -18.81 -7.05
N LEU A 108 15.34 -19.30 -6.39
CA LEU A 108 16.55 -18.53 -6.07
C LEU A 108 17.46 -18.42 -7.30
N ALA A 109 17.68 -19.52 -8.04
CA ALA A 109 18.47 -19.51 -9.27
C ALA A 109 17.89 -18.58 -10.36
N ALA A 110 16.57 -18.39 -10.42
CA ALA A 110 15.96 -17.44 -11.36
C ALA A 110 16.10 -15.96 -10.93
N ARG A 111 16.48 -15.67 -9.68
CA ARG A 111 16.48 -14.32 -9.09
C ARG A 111 17.85 -13.80 -8.67
N VAL A 112 18.82 -14.70 -8.54
CA VAL A 112 20.21 -14.38 -8.18
C VAL A 112 21.13 -14.87 -9.29
N ALA A 113 21.94 -13.96 -9.85
CA ALA A 113 22.91 -14.31 -10.86
C ALA A 113 23.98 -15.24 -10.29
N ASP A 114 24.28 -16.33 -11.02
CA ASP A 114 25.27 -17.35 -10.65
C ASP A 114 25.07 -17.87 -9.22
N TYR A 115 23.81 -18.17 -8.88
CA TYR A 115 23.43 -18.70 -7.57
C TYR A 115 24.33 -19.86 -7.16
N ALA A 116 24.84 -19.79 -5.94
CA ALA A 116 25.62 -20.84 -5.32
C ALA A 116 25.05 -21.18 -3.94
N SER A 117 24.78 -22.47 -3.69
CA SER A 117 24.11 -22.97 -2.47
C SER A 117 24.81 -22.57 -1.17
N HIS A 118 26.14 -22.44 -1.20
CA HIS A 118 26.91 -22.03 -0.01
C HIS A 118 26.52 -20.64 0.53
N TRP A 119 25.94 -19.76 -0.29
CA TRP A 119 25.42 -18.47 0.17
C TRP A 119 24.20 -18.67 1.09
N LEU A 120 23.29 -19.57 0.73
CA LEU A 120 22.14 -19.89 1.55
C LEU A 120 22.59 -20.54 2.86
N ASP A 121 23.52 -21.50 2.79
CA ASP A 121 24.11 -22.14 3.96
C ASP A 121 24.75 -21.13 4.93
N GLN A 122 25.45 -20.13 4.39
CA GLN A 122 26.07 -19.08 5.18
C GLN A 122 25.03 -18.25 5.93
N LEU A 123 23.95 -17.84 5.24
CA LEU A 123 22.87 -17.05 5.83
C LEU A 123 22.08 -17.83 6.89
N CYS A 124 21.88 -19.12 6.66
CA CYS A 124 21.27 -20.01 7.65
C CYS A 124 22.17 -20.21 8.87
N ARG A 125 23.47 -20.44 8.65
CA ARG A 125 24.45 -20.63 9.75
C ARG A 125 24.65 -19.37 10.58
N SER A 126 24.56 -18.19 9.97
CA SER A 126 24.61 -16.92 10.70
C SER A 126 23.31 -16.60 11.45
N GLY A 127 22.26 -17.41 11.29
CA GLY A 127 20.94 -17.15 11.88
C GLY A 127 20.18 -16.00 11.23
N ARG A 128 20.61 -15.50 10.05
CA ARG A 128 19.89 -14.44 9.32
C ARG A 128 18.63 -14.99 8.63
N ILE A 129 18.64 -16.26 8.25
CA ILE A 129 17.50 -16.95 7.63
C ILE A 129 17.22 -18.23 8.40
N VAL A 130 15.95 -18.49 8.69
CA VAL A 130 15.49 -19.75 9.27
C VAL A 130 14.32 -20.28 8.47
N TRP A 131 14.36 -21.56 8.13
CA TRP A 131 13.22 -22.23 7.50
C TRP A 131 12.27 -22.74 8.59
N ALA A 132 11.02 -22.31 8.52
CA ALA A 132 9.98 -22.78 9.42
C ALA A 132 8.88 -23.48 8.61
N ARG A 133 8.38 -24.59 9.14
CA ARG A 133 7.12 -25.16 8.67
C ARG A 133 5.99 -24.36 9.32
N LEU A 134 5.08 -23.82 8.51
CA LEU A 134 3.84 -23.25 9.04
C LEU A 134 3.11 -24.35 9.82
N ALA A 135 2.97 -24.14 11.13
CA ALA A 135 2.09 -24.97 11.92
C ALA A 135 0.67 -24.75 11.36
N GLY A 136 0.05 -25.81 10.84
CA GLY A 136 -1.37 -25.77 10.54
C GLY A 136 -2.11 -25.27 11.78
N ARG A 137 -3.26 -24.59 11.61
CA ARG A 137 -4.10 -24.18 12.74
C ARG A 137 -4.15 -25.33 13.73
N SER A 138 -3.53 -25.13 14.89
CA SER A 138 -3.75 -26.02 16.02
C SER A 138 -5.26 -26.14 16.12
N LYS A 139 -5.81 -27.36 15.97
CA LYS A 139 -7.19 -27.61 16.38
C LYS A 139 -7.18 -27.17 17.83
N ALA A 140 -7.77 -26.02 18.12
CA ALA A 140 -8.02 -25.61 19.49
C ALA A 140 -8.69 -26.82 20.13
N ALA A 141 -7.99 -27.45 21.07
CA ALA A 141 -8.53 -28.56 21.81
C ALA A 141 -9.67 -27.97 22.64
N GLY A 142 -10.86 -27.93 22.04
CA GLY A 142 -12.12 -27.65 22.71
C GLY A 142 -12.46 -28.81 23.61
N GLY A 143 -11.65 -29.01 24.66
CA GLY A 143 -12.05 -29.76 25.83
C GLY A 143 -12.84 -28.81 26.74
N PRO A 144 -13.99 -29.23 27.29
CA PRO A 144 -14.78 -28.35 28.14
C PRO A 144 -13.99 -27.99 29.39
N LEU A 145 -13.90 -26.69 29.68
CA LEU A 145 -13.45 -26.19 30.98
C LEU A 145 -14.45 -26.70 32.03
N ARG A 146 -13.96 -27.56 32.94
CA ARG A 146 -14.66 -27.96 34.16
C ARG A 146 -14.33 -27.00 35.28
#